data_AF-A0A2E1XJ16-F1
#
_entry.id   AF-A0A2E1XJ16-F1
#
_cell.length_a   1.000
_cell.length_b   1.000
_cell.length_c   1.000
_cell.angle_alpha   90.00
_cell.angle_beta   90.00
_cell.angle_gamma   90.00
#
_symmetry.space_group_name_H-M   'P 1'
#
loop_
_entity.id
_entity.type
_entity.pdbx_description
1 polymer ?
#
loop_
_entity_poly.entity_id
_entity_poly.type
_entity_poly.pdbx_seq_one_letter_code
_entity_poly.pdbx_strand_id
1 'polypeptide(L)'
;MKTILHIALIAITAILITACAPSKRGGPGAEFGARRAVGINRPSSLLAAAREQLATQGCAKAAPAYRMVASYGEGYEIAQYELGACLLEMTGANDAETALFRQEGVFWLSRAAWAGDPRAQGKLAEALSGAPGFAASHIAPDPEAALMWSIIYMSNGARDTYALRPVPSPVSDHLKNVISEAASESAYAKAERFARVKMEAFVAPPMAQNTGGPQGRPEGRRRPPRRQIETARP
;
A
#
# COMPACT_ATOMS: atom_id res chain seq x y z
N MET A 1 23.01 -30.97 41.09
CA MET A 1 23.17 -29.94 42.14
C MET A 1 22.22 -28.79 41.83
N LYS A 2 21.29 -28.52 42.77
CA LYS A 2 20.55 -27.29 43.11
C LYS A 2 20.25 -26.25 42.00
N THR A 3 19.01 -26.18 41.49
CA THR A 3 17.94 -25.22 41.88
C THR A 3 18.37 -23.75 41.92
N ILE A 4 17.64 -22.87 41.22
CA ILE A 4 16.99 -21.69 41.81
C ILE A 4 15.94 -21.13 40.82
N LEU A 5 14.70 -21.29 41.27
CA LEU A 5 13.44 -20.78 40.77
C LEU A 5 13.31 -19.30 41.18
N HIS A 6 13.09 -18.38 40.24
CA HIS A 6 12.71 -16.99 40.56
C HIS A 6 11.28 -16.75 40.06
N ILE A 7 10.33 -16.89 40.98
CA ILE A 7 8.97 -16.40 40.88
C ILE A 7 9.01 -14.92 41.28
N ALA A 8 8.85 -14.03 40.31
CA ALA A 8 8.70 -12.60 40.56
C ALA A 8 7.22 -12.21 40.42
N LEU A 9 6.66 -11.91 41.58
CA LEU A 9 5.37 -11.30 41.89
C LEU A 9 5.15 -10.01 41.06
N ILE A 10 4.08 -9.93 40.26
CA ILE A 10 3.63 -8.65 39.69
C ILE A 10 2.25 -8.30 40.25
N ALA A 11 2.24 -7.14 40.89
CA ALA A 11 1.15 -6.55 41.63
C ALA A 11 -0.07 -6.22 40.75
N ILE A 12 -1.24 -6.58 41.26
CA ILE A 12 -2.56 -6.21 40.74
C ILE A 12 -2.76 -4.72 41.02
N THR A 13 -2.68 -3.89 39.99
CA THR A 13 -3.07 -2.47 40.08
C THR A 13 -4.51 -2.33 39.62
N ALA A 14 -5.42 -2.15 40.58
CA ALA A 14 -6.81 -1.82 40.34
C ALA A 14 -6.91 -0.36 39.85
N ILE A 15 -7.24 -0.16 38.57
CA ILE A 15 -7.52 1.17 38.02
C ILE A 15 -9.04 1.36 37.95
N LEU A 16 -9.46 2.46 38.57
CA LEU A 16 -10.82 2.97 38.69
C LEU A 16 -11.49 3.13 37.30
N ILE A 17 -12.63 2.48 37.13
CA ILE A 17 -13.51 2.60 35.98
C ILE A 17 -14.27 3.93 36.11
N THR A 18 -13.82 4.98 35.44
CA THR A 18 -14.60 6.22 35.29
C THR A 18 -15.68 5.99 34.23
N ALA A 19 -16.92 5.81 34.69
CA ALA A 19 -18.10 5.62 33.83
C ALA A 19 -18.35 6.88 32.98
N CYS A 20 -18.02 6.82 31.69
CA CYS A 20 -18.47 7.80 30.71
C CYS A 20 -19.93 7.50 30.35
N ALA A 21 -20.82 8.43 30.67
CA ALA A 21 -22.24 8.36 30.34
C ALA A 21 -22.46 8.24 28.82
N PRO A 22 -23.38 7.38 28.35
CA PRO A 22 -23.74 7.31 26.94
C PRO A 22 -24.56 8.54 26.55
N SER A 23 -23.93 9.46 25.81
CA SER A 23 -24.66 10.56 25.17
C SER A 23 -25.53 10.00 24.04
N LYS A 24 -26.83 9.86 24.30
CA LYS A 24 -27.86 9.56 23.29
C LYS A 24 -27.90 10.71 22.26
N ARG A 25 -27.12 10.60 21.18
CA ARG A 25 -27.38 11.34 19.93
C ARG A 25 -28.43 10.59 19.12
N GLY A 26 -29.68 10.76 19.52
CA GLY A 26 -30.84 10.47 18.69
C GLY A 26 -31.12 11.66 17.77
N GLY A 27 -30.94 11.46 16.48
CA GLY A 27 -31.40 12.37 15.43
C GLY A 27 -31.72 11.56 14.17
N PRO A 28 -32.96 11.08 14.02
CA PRO A 28 -33.40 10.43 12.80
C PRO A 28 -33.72 11.51 11.74
N GLY A 29 -33.20 11.36 10.52
CA GLY A 29 -33.81 11.99 9.35
C GLY A 29 -33.12 13.19 8.71
N ALA A 30 -31.80 13.19 8.58
CA ALA A 30 -31.17 13.95 7.50
C ALA A 30 -30.77 12.95 6.40
N GLU A 31 -31.68 12.80 5.44
CA GLU A 31 -31.51 12.01 4.22
C GLU A 31 -30.14 12.23 3.57
N PHE A 32 -29.48 11.11 3.28
CA PHE A 32 -28.32 10.97 2.40
C PHE A 32 -28.69 11.29 0.93
N GLY A 33 -29.30 12.45 0.69
CA GLY A 33 -29.74 12.92 -0.63
C GLY A 33 -28.75 13.86 -1.32
N ALA A 34 -27.68 14.28 -0.63
CA ALA A 34 -26.59 15.00 -1.28
C ALA A 34 -25.78 14.00 -2.10
N ARG A 35 -26.17 13.80 -3.36
CA ARG A 35 -25.28 13.30 -4.42
C ARG A 35 -24.01 14.15 -4.34
N ARG A 36 -22.98 13.65 -3.65
CA ARG A 36 -21.66 14.30 -3.62
C ARG A 36 -21.32 14.50 -5.09
N ALA A 37 -21.26 15.77 -5.50
CA ALA A 37 -20.76 16.12 -6.80
C ALA A 37 -19.49 15.30 -6.99
N VAL A 38 -19.43 14.55 -8.08
CA VAL A 38 -18.33 13.65 -8.42
C VAL A 38 -17.11 14.54 -8.70
N GLY A 39 -16.54 15.07 -7.62
CA GLY A 39 -15.56 16.13 -7.64
C GLY A 39 -14.18 15.50 -7.59
N ILE A 40 -13.39 15.82 -8.60
CA ILE A 40 -11.94 16.13 -8.67
C ILE A 40 -10.97 15.39 -7.70
N ASN A 41 -11.33 15.11 -6.44
CA ASN A 41 -10.51 14.41 -5.44
C ASN A 41 -10.73 12.88 -5.40
N ARG A 42 -11.05 12.25 -6.54
CA ARG A 42 -11.27 10.79 -6.60
C ARG A 42 -10.05 9.99 -6.09
N PRO A 43 -8.80 10.28 -6.48
CA PRO A 43 -7.68 9.45 -6.08
C PRO A 43 -7.41 9.48 -4.57
N SER A 44 -7.56 10.64 -3.92
CA SER A 44 -7.36 10.75 -2.46
C SER A 44 -8.44 9.99 -1.68
N SER A 45 -9.69 10.03 -2.15
CA SER A 45 -10.76 9.23 -1.55
C SER A 45 -10.55 7.72 -1.73
N LEU A 46 -10.04 7.31 -2.89
CA LEU A 46 -9.68 5.92 -3.18
C LEU A 46 -8.50 5.46 -2.32
N LEU A 47 -7.51 6.33 -2.11
CA LEU A 47 -6.37 6.03 -1.23
C LEU A 47 -6.83 5.81 0.22
N ALA A 48 -7.71 6.68 0.72
CA ALA A 48 -8.28 6.53 2.05
C ALA A 48 -9.05 5.20 2.19
N ALA A 49 -9.87 4.86 1.19
CA ALA A 49 -10.58 3.58 1.16
C ALA A 49 -9.63 2.38 1.08
N ALA A 50 -8.55 2.46 0.29
CA ALA A 50 -7.54 1.39 0.21
C ALA A 50 -6.86 1.15 1.56
N ARG A 51 -6.54 2.22 2.30
CA ARG A 51 -5.98 2.12 3.66
C ARG A 51 -6.96 1.53 4.67
N GLU A 52 -8.23 1.91 4.57
CA GLU A 52 -9.28 1.30 5.40
C GLU A 52 -9.41 -0.20 5.11
N GLN A 53 -9.38 -0.60 3.84
CA GLN A 53 -9.36 -2.02 3.44
C GLN A 53 -8.10 -2.73 3.95
N LEU A 54 -6.93 -2.10 3.87
CA LEU A 54 -5.69 -2.68 4.40
C LEU A 54 -5.83 -2.95 5.90
N ALA A 55 -6.31 -1.96 6.66
CA ALA A 55 -6.46 -2.06 8.11
C ALA A 55 -7.51 -3.11 8.54
N THR A 56 -8.57 -3.30 7.76
CA THR A 56 -9.71 -4.16 8.14
C THR A 56 -9.71 -5.54 7.49
N GLN A 57 -9.10 -5.67 6.30
CA GLN A 57 -9.20 -6.85 5.44
C GLN A 57 -7.84 -7.30 4.86
N GLY A 58 -6.76 -6.55 5.09
CA GLY A 58 -5.40 -6.90 4.68
C GLY A 58 -5.05 -6.61 3.22
N CYS A 59 -3.80 -6.94 2.87
CA CYS A 59 -3.15 -6.58 1.61
C CYS A 59 -3.91 -7.04 0.36
N ALA A 60 -4.42 -8.28 0.35
CA ALA A 60 -5.12 -8.84 -0.80
C ALA A 60 -6.39 -8.06 -1.19
N LYS A 61 -7.08 -7.47 -0.21
CA LYS A 61 -8.28 -6.64 -0.46
C LYS A 61 -7.94 -5.20 -0.83
N ALA A 62 -6.86 -4.65 -0.28
CA ALA A 62 -6.44 -3.28 -0.54
C ALA A 62 -5.70 -3.10 -1.89
N ALA A 63 -4.92 -4.10 -2.30
CA ALA A 63 -4.03 -4.00 -3.47
C ALA A 63 -4.72 -3.55 -4.78
N PRO A 64 -5.95 -4.00 -5.13
CA PRO A 64 -6.64 -3.50 -6.32
C PRO A 64 -6.90 -1.99 -6.30
N ALA A 65 -7.30 -1.44 -5.16
CA ALA A 65 -7.52 0.00 -5.01
C ALA A 65 -6.18 0.76 -5.07
N TYR A 66 -5.14 0.23 -4.42
CA TYR A 66 -3.80 0.78 -4.51
C TYR A 66 -3.25 0.81 -5.94
N ARG A 67 -3.44 -0.25 -6.75
CA ARG A 67 -3.05 -0.27 -8.17
C ARG A 67 -3.67 0.89 -8.95
N MET A 68 -4.96 1.19 -8.69
CA MET A 68 -5.62 2.32 -9.33
C MET A 68 -5.07 3.67 -8.90
N VAL A 69 -4.71 3.86 -7.63
CA VAL A 69 -4.19 5.15 -7.14
C VAL A 69 -2.73 5.34 -7.53
N ALA A 70 -1.91 4.28 -7.43
CA ALA A 70 -0.49 4.31 -7.78
C ALA A 70 -0.26 4.67 -9.25
N SER A 71 -1.19 4.35 -10.15
CA SER A 71 -1.11 4.69 -11.57
C SER A 71 -1.36 6.17 -11.88
N TYR A 72 -1.83 6.98 -10.93
CA TYR A 72 -1.98 8.43 -11.12
C TYR A 72 -0.64 9.18 -11.21
N GLY A 73 0.49 8.54 -10.91
CA GLY A 73 1.82 9.11 -11.11
C GLY A 73 2.26 10.06 -10.00
N GLU A 74 2.82 11.22 -10.38
CA GLU A 74 3.33 12.24 -9.44
C GLU A 74 2.30 12.60 -8.35
N GLY A 75 2.77 12.69 -7.10
CA GLY A 75 1.94 13.00 -5.94
C GLY A 75 1.27 11.79 -5.30
N TYR A 76 1.41 10.60 -5.89
CA TYR A 76 0.88 9.34 -5.39
C TYR A 76 1.98 8.32 -5.06
N GLU A 77 3.19 8.79 -4.76
CA GLU A 77 4.33 7.96 -4.33
C GLU A 77 4.00 7.14 -3.08
N ILE A 78 3.18 7.68 -2.19
CA ILE A 78 2.71 6.97 -1.01
C ILE A 78 1.87 5.74 -1.39
N ALA A 79 1.00 5.86 -2.40
CA ALA A 79 0.20 4.74 -2.88
C ALA A 79 1.09 3.70 -3.59
N GLN A 80 2.12 4.14 -4.31
CA GLN A 80 3.12 3.25 -4.92
C GLN A 80 3.89 2.48 -3.84
N TYR A 81 4.32 3.14 -2.77
CA TYR A 81 4.93 2.49 -1.62
C TYR A 81 3.99 1.48 -0.95
N GLU A 82 2.77 1.89 -0.61
CA GLU A 82 1.80 1.03 0.09
C GLU A 82 1.40 -0.19 -0.76
N LEU A 83 1.26 -0.01 -2.08
CA LEU A 83 1.08 -1.12 -3.02
C LEU A 83 2.28 -2.07 -3.01
N GLY A 84 3.48 -1.52 -3.17
CA GLY A 84 4.71 -2.29 -3.21
C GLY A 84 4.91 -3.13 -1.95
N ALA A 85 4.70 -2.54 -0.78
CA ALA A 85 4.74 -3.24 0.50
C ALA A 85 3.68 -4.36 0.59
N CYS A 86 2.42 -4.09 0.23
CA CYS A 86 1.37 -5.10 0.22
C CYS A 86 1.75 -6.30 -0.66
N LEU A 87 2.26 -6.04 -1.86
CA LEU A 87 2.64 -7.07 -2.83
C LEU A 87 3.82 -7.92 -2.37
N LEU A 88 4.73 -7.38 -1.55
CA LEU A 88 5.80 -8.17 -0.92
C LEU A 88 5.29 -9.11 0.18
N GLU A 89 4.13 -8.85 0.76
CA GLU A 89 3.54 -9.66 1.84
C GLU A 89 2.48 -10.66 1.35
N MET A 90 1.85 -10.39 0.21
CA MET A 90 0.80 -11.26 -0.35
C MET A 90 1.35 -12.63 -0.76
N THR A 91 0.53 -13.66 -0.57
CA THR A 91 0.78 -15.02 -1.09
C THR A 91 -0.19 -15.27 -2.24
N GLY A 92 0.34 -15.70 -3.39
CA GLY A 92 -0.46 -16.12 -4.54
C GLY A 92 -1.10 -17.50 -4.33
N ALA A 93 -1.95 -17.92 -5.26
CA ALA A 93 -2.51 -19.27 -5.29
C ALA A 93 -1.44 -20.34 -5.54
N ASN A 94 -0.27 -19.95 -6.06
CA ASN A 94 0.90 -20.79 -6.26
C ASN A 94 2.20 -19.94 -6.20
N ASP A 95 3.35 -20.61 -6.29
CA ASP A 95 4.67 -19.97 -6.27
C ASP A 95 4.88 -18.97 -7.41
N ALA A 96 4.40 -19.30 -8.62
CA ALA A 96 4.55 -18.42 -9.77
C ALA A 96 3.79 -17.09 -9.58
N GLU A 97 2.55 -17.15 -9.09
CA GLU A 97 1.78 -15.95 -8.76
C GLU A 97 2.41 -15.16 -7.61
N THR A 98 2.94 -15.85 -6.59
CA THR A 98 3.69 -15.19 -5.52
C THR A 98 4.91 -14.45 -6.07
N ALA A 99 5.69 -15.08 -6.95
CA ALA A 99 6.83 -14.46 -7.59
C ALA A 99 6.43 -13.23 -8.43
N LEU A 100 5.29 -13.28 -9.13
CA LEU A 100 4.75 -12.12 -9.86
C LEU A 100 4.41 -10.96 -8.93
N PHE A 101 3.78 -11.23 -7.78
CA PHE A 101 3.55 -10.18 -6.78
C PHE A 101 4.86 -9.58 -6.27
N ARG A 102 5.90 -10.38 -6.05
CA ARG A 102 7.21 -9.88 -5.59
C ARG A 102 7.86 -8.95 -6.62
N GLN A 103 7.85 -9.35 -7.89
CA GLN A 103 8.38 -8.52 -8.99
C GLN A 103 7.59 -7.20 -9.13
N GLU A 104 6.26 -7.28 -9.10
CA GLU A 104 5.40 -6.08 -9.13
C GLU A 104 5.65 -5.19 -7.90
N GLY A 105 5.84 -5.80 -6.72
CA GLY A 105 6.13 -5.10 -5.48
C GLY A 105 7.43 -4.31 -5.54
N VAL A 106 8.52 -4.93 -6.00
CA VAL A 106 9.81 -4.27 -6.21
C VAL A 106 9.70 -3.16 -7.26
N PHE A 107 8.92 -3.37 -8.33
CA PHE A 107 8.68 -2.33 -9.34
C PHE A 107 8.03 -1.07 -8.74
N TRP A 108 6.95 -1.21 -7.96
CA TRP A 108 6.27 -0.07 -7.36
C TRP A 108 7.10 0.60 -6.26
N LEU A 109 7.81 -0.18 -5.43
CA LEU A 109 8.76 0.36 -4.47
C LEU A 109 9.87 1.15 -5.18
N SER A 110 10.40 0.65 -6.28
CA SER A 110 11.44 1.35 -7.06
C SER A 110 10.94 2.71 -7.54
N ARG A 111 9.72 2.78 -8.08
CA ARG A 111 9.13 4.06 -8.51
C ARG A 111 8.99 5.05 -7.37
N ALA A 112 8.45 4.62 -6.23
CA ALA A 112 8.32 5.47 -5.05
C ALA A 112 9.69 5.93 -4.50
N ALA A 113 10.68 5.02 -4.48
CA ALA A 113 12.02 5.29 -3.97
C ALA A 113 12.77 6.29 -4.85
N TRP A 114 12.69 6.15 -6.17
CA TRP A 114 13.22 7.12 -7.14
C TRP A 114 12.52 8.47 -7.04
N ALA A 115 11.22 8.51 -6.75
CA ALA A 115 10.51 9.76 -6.51
C ALA A 115 10.84 10.40 -5.14
N GLY A 116 11.59 9.71 -4.30
CA GLY A 116 12.13 10.22 -3.04
C GLY A 116 11.35 9.81 -1.78
N ASP A 117 10.42 8.84 -1.86
CA ASP A 117 9.75 8.33 -0.67
C ASP A 117 10.76 7.55 0.21
N PRO A 118 11.06 8.02 1.43
CA PRO A 118 12.07 7.38 2.28
C PRO A 118 11.64 5.98 2.74
N ARG A 119 10.34 5.69 2.89
CA ARG A 119 9.89 4.36 3.31
C ARG A 119 10.15 3.34 2.21
N ALA A 120 9.95 3.73 0.95
CA ALA A 120 10.27 2.88 -0.19
C ALA A 120 11.78 2.62 -0.32
N GLN A 121 12.61 3.64 -0.11
CA GLN A 121 14.08 3.49 -0.11
C GLN A 121 14.54 2.51 0.97
N GLY A 122 14.06 2.67 2.20
CA GLY A 122 14.37 1.73 3.30
C GLY A 122 13.87 0.30 3.00
N LYS A 123 12.66 0.16 2.44
CA LYS A 123 12.09 -1.15 2.12
C LYS A 123 12.84 -1.87 0.99
N LEU A 124 13.37 -1.14 -0.01
CA LEU A 124 14.23 -1.72 -1.04
C LEU A 124 15.58 -2.16 -0.46
N ALA A 125 16.16 -1.38 0.46
CA ALA A 125 17.38 -1.79 1.15
C ALA A 125 17.19 -3.12 1.89
N GLU A 126 16.05 -3.31 2.58
CA GLU A 126 15.71 -4.60 3.20
C GLU A 126 15.51 -5.70 2.16
N ALA A 127 14.60 -5.49 1.20
CA ALA A 127 14.13 -6.52 0.29
C ALA A 127 15.23 -7.09 -0.62
N LEU A 128 16.19 -6.25 -1.03
CA LEU A 128 17.30 -6.61 -1.92
C LEU A 128 18.55 -7.08 -1.18
N SER A 129 18.64 -6.89 0.15
CA SER A 129 19.88 -7.14 0.88
C SER A 129 20.36 -8.59 0.87
N GLY A 130 19.45 -9.56 0.79
CA GLY A 130 19.76 -10.96 1.07
C GLY A 130 19.84 -11.30 2.57
N ALA A 131 19.62 -10.33 3.46
CA ALA A 131 19.69 -10.57 4.90
C ALA A 131 18.54 -11.49 5.38
N PRO A 132 18.83 -12.53 6.17
CA PRO A 132 17.81 -13.44 6.69
C PRO A 132 16.70 -12.72 7.46
N GLY A 133 15.44 -13.00 7.12
CA GLY A 133 14.26 -12.39 7.74
C GLY A 133 13.87 -11.01 7.19
N PHE A 134 14.68 -10.42 6.30
CA PHE A 134 14.40 -9.11 5.68
C PHE A 134 14.29 -9.20 4.16
N ALA A 135 15.06 -10.08 3.52
CA ALA A 135 15.01 -10.29 2.09
C ALA A 135 13.61 -10.75 1.65
N ALA A 136 13.14 -10.20 0.53
CA ALA A 136 11.88 -10.63 -0.06
C ALA A 136 12.05 -12.02 -0.70
N SER A 137 11.11 -12.94 -0.44
CA SER A 137 11.09 -14.22 -1.15
C SER A 137 10.95 -14.01 -2.66
N HIS A 138 11.48 -14.93 -3.47
CA HIS A 138 11.42 -14.88 -4.94
C HIS A 138 12.07 -13.64 -5.60
N ILE A 139 12.82 -12.85 -4.83
CA ILE A 139 13.67 -11.78 -5.34
C ILE A 139 15.12 -12.21 -5.16
N ALA A 140 15.89 -12.18 -6.25
CA ALA A 140 17.32 -12.40 -6.17
C ALA A 140 17.96 -11.25 -5.37
N PRO A 141 18.82 -11.54 -4.38
CA PRO A 141 19.55 -10.49 -3.67
C PRO A 141 20.39 -9.63 -4.61
N ASP A 142 20.41 -8.34 -4.35
CA ASP A 142 21.27 -7.35 -4.98
C ASP A 142 21.88 -6.47 -3.88
N PRO A 143 22.98 -6.92 -3.24
CA PRO A 143 23.57 -6.22 -2.11
C PRO A 143 24.14 -4.85 -2.50
N GLU A 144 24.54 -4.64 -3.76
CA GLU A 144 25.00 -3.34 -4.25
C GLU A 144 23.83 -2.34 -4.30
N ALA A 145 22.71 -2.71 -4.93
CA ALA A 145 21.52 -1.87 -4.95
C ALA A 145 20.95 -1.65 -3.54
N ALA A 146 20.95 -2.67 -2.70
CA ALA A 146 20.53 -2.57 -1.31
C ALA A 146 21.37 -1.55 -0.51
N LEU A 147 22.70 -1.60 -0.66
CA LEU A 147 23.60 -0.62 -0.04
C LEU A 147 23.34 0.79 -0.58
N MET A 148 23.21 0.96 -1.90
CA MET A 148 22.88 2.25 -2.52
C MET A 148 21.59 2.84 -1.91
N TRP A 149 20.51 2.06 -1.83
CA TRP A 149 19.25 2.50 -1.24
C TRP A 149 19.36 2.80 0.24
N SER A 150 20.17 2.04 0.98
CA SER A 150 20.42 2.32 2.40
C SER A 150 21.10 3.68 2.60
N ILE A 151 22.08 4.04 1.76
CA ILE A 151 22.78 5.33 1.82
C ILE A 151 21.80 6.47 1.51
N ILE A 152 21.05 6.35 0.41
CA ILE A 152 20.05 7.36 0.00
C ILE A 152 19.02 7.54 1.12
N TYR A 153 18.47 6.43 1.64
CA TYR A 153 17.52 6.44 2.74
C TYR A 153 18.07 7.14 3.98
N MET A 154 19.32 6.85 4.36
CA MET A 154 19.92 7.40 5.56
C MET A 154 20.24 8.89 5.45
N SER A 155 20.40 9.40 4.23
CA SER A 155 20.61 10.83 3.92
C SER A 155 19.30 11.60 3.65
N ASN A 156 18.16 10.91 3.52
CA ASN A 156 16.89 11.54 3.18
C ASN A 156 16.28 12.26 4.40
N GLY A 157 16.33 13.60 4.43
CA GLY A 157 15.81 14.40 5.56
C GLY A 157 14.31 14.24 5.86
N ALA A 158 13.52 13.73 4.91
CA ALA A 158 12.12 13.41 5.19
C ALA A 158 11.99 12.21 6.14
N ARG A 159 13.00 11.32 6.21
CA ARG A 159 13.07 10.23 7.19
C ARG A 159 12.91 10.75 8.62
N ASP A 160 13.69 11.77 8.97
CA ASP A 160 13.71 12.35 10.31
C ASP A 160 12.42 13.10 10.62
N THR A 161 11.90 13.82 9.61
CA THR A 161 10.60 14.52 9.72
C THR A 161 9.47 13.57 10.08
N TYR A 162 9.48 12.35 9.52
CA TYR A 162 8.47 11.32 9.80
C TYR A 162 8.88 10.32 10.90
N ALA A 163 9.98 10.58 11.62
CA ALA A 163 10.53 9.71 12.65
C ALA A 163 10.65 8.24 12.21
N LEU A 164 11.06 8.00 10.96
CA LEU A 164 11.25 6.65 10.45
C LEU A 164 12.51 6.03 11.06
N ARG A 165 12.42 4.74 11.40
CA ARG A 165 13.50 3.97 12.02
C ARG A 165 14.66 3.76 11.03
N PRO A 166 15.93 3.79 11.47
CA PRO A 166 17.06 3.49 10.58
C PRO A 166 16.97 2.08 10.00
N VAL A 167 17.77 1.82 8.95
CA VAL A 167 17.90 0.47 8.39
C VAL A 167 18.25 -0.52 9.51
N PRO A 168 17.54 -1.66 9.64
CA PRO A 168 17.81 -2.63 10.70
C PRO A 168 19.28 -3.08 10.72
N SER A 169 19.87 -3.18 11.92
CA SER A 169 21.28 -3.58 12.03
C SER A 169 21.61 -4.93 11.36
N PRO A 170 20.75 -5.97 11.38
CA PRO A 170 21.04 -7.21 10.66
C PRO A 170 21.19 -7.02 9.16
N VAL A 171 20.47 -6.06 8.56
CA VAL A 171 20.61 -5.72 7.13
C VAL A 171 21.96 -5.06 6.88
N SER A 172 22.32 -4.04 7.67
CA SER A 172 23.61 -3.35 7.49
C SER A 172 24.82 -4.26 7.76
N ASP A 173 24.73 -5.15 8.74
CA ASP A 173 25.81 -6.07 9.08
C ASP A 173 25.95 -7.16 8.00
N HIS A 174 24.83 -7.65 7.46
CA HIS A 174 24.86 -8.56 6.32
C HIS A 174 25.55 -7.92 5.10
N LEU A 175 25.15 -6.70 4.73
CA LEU A 175 25.73 -5.99 3.58
C LEU A 175 27.24 -5.81 3.71
N LYS A 176 27.74 -5.41 4.89
CA LYS A 176 29.19 -5.29 5.17
C LYS A 176 29.95 -6.59 4.94
N ASN A 177 29.32 -7.74 5.19
CA ASN A 177 29.96 -9.04 5.09
C ASN A 177 29.93 -9.63 3.68
N VAL A 178 28.93 -9.28 2.87
CA VAL A 178 28.73 -9.91 1.54
C VAL A 178 29.16 -9.02 0.37
N ILE A 179 29.23 -7.71 0.56
CA ILE A 179 29.59 -6.79 -0.52
C ILE A 179 31.11 -6.74 -0.70
N SER A 180 31.55 -6.75 -1.96
CA SER A 180 32.95 -6.46 -2.28
C SER A 180 33.24 -4.97 -2.15
N GLU A 181 34.52 -4.61 -1.97
CA GLU A 181 34.96 -3.21 -1.93
C GLU A 181 34.54 -2.45 -3.20
N ALA A 182 34.79 -3.00 -4.39
CA ALA A 182 34.41 -2.38 -5.65
C ALA A 182 32.89 -2.15 -5.79
N ALA A 183 32.07 -3.11 -5.34
CA ALA A 183 30.61 -2.95 -5.34
C ALA A 183 30.17 -1.89 -4.32
N SER A 184 30.82 -1.81 -3.16
CA SER A 184 30.60 -0.76 -2.17
C SER A 184 30.89 0.63 -2.76
N GLU A 185 32.05 0.82 -3.36
CA GLU A 185 32.44 2.08 -4.03
C GLU A 185 31.42 2.47 -5.11
N SER A 186 31.00 1.52 -5.93
CA SER A 186 29.95 1.72 -6.95
C SER A 186 28.63 2.16 -6.32
N ALA A 187 28.19 1.53 -5.23
CA ALA A 187 26.97 1.89 -4.52
C ALA A 187 27.03 3.33 -3.96
N TYR A 188 28.15 3.72 -3.35
CA TYR A 188 28.38 5.09 -2.87
C TYR A 188 28.35 6.11 -4.03
N ALA A 189 29.06 5.84 -5.12
CA ALA A 189 29.08 6.72 -6.29
C ALA A 189 27.70 6.84 -6.97
N LYS A 190 26.87 5.79 -6.93
CA LYS A 190 25.48 5.84 -7.41
C LYS A 190 24.59 6.66 -6.47
N ALA A 191 24.74 6.47 -5.16
CA ALA A 191 23.98 7.22 -4.16
C ALA A 191 24.31 8.73 -4.19
N GLU A 192 25.57 9.09 -4.39
CA GLU A 192 26.01 10.49 -4.55
C GLU A 192 25.37 11.16 -5.77
N ARG A 193 25.22 10.42 -6.87
CA ARG A 193 24.60 10.90 -8.12
C ARG A 193 23.07 10.76 -8.12
N PHE A 194 22.47 10.34 -7.02
CA PHE A 194 21.03 10.15 -6.95
C PHE A 194 20.30 11.46 -7.20
N ALA A 195 19.41 11.43 -8.18
CA ALA A 195 18.46 12.50 -8.46
C ALA A 195 17.05 11.91 -8.42
N ARG A 196 16.10 12.67 -7.85
CA ARG A 196 14.72 12.22 -7.80
C ARG A 196 14.13 12.18 -9.21
N VAL A 197 13.50 11.05 -9.53
CA VAL A 197 12.77 10.84 -10.78
C VAL A 197 11.33 10.52 -10.41
N LYS A 198 10.39 11.33 -10.91
CA LYS A 198 8.96 11.13 -10.67
C LYS A 198 8.29 10.57 -11.92
N MET A 199 7.24 9.79 -11.71
CA MET A 199 6.31 9.47 -12.79
C MET A 199 5.58 10.73 -13.23
N GLU A 200 5.29 10.85 -14.53
CA GLU A 200 4.37 11.88 -15.00
C GLU A 200 3.00 11.70 -14.34
N ALA A 201 2.38 12.82 -13.96
CA ALA A 201 1.02 12.83 -13.47
C ALA A 201 0.06 12.33 -14.57
N PHE A 202 -0.88 11.47 -14.19
CA PHE A 202 -1.91 11.00 -15.10
C PHE A 202 -2.82 12.15 -15.53
N VAL A 203 -2.89 12.39 -16.83
CA VAL A 203 -3.84 13.32 -17.44
C VAL A 203 -4.96 12.50 -18.06
N ALA A 204 -6.15 12.58 -17.45
CA ALA A 204 -7.32 11.93 -18.01
C ALA A 204 -7.58 12.49 -19.42
N PRO A 205 -7.89 11.63 -20.40
CA PRO A 205 -8.33 12.13 -21.69
C PRO A 205 -9.57 13.02 -21.47
N PRO A 206 -9.74 14.10 -22.26
CA PRO A 206 -10.93 14.91 -22.18
C PRO A 206 -12.13 13.99 -22.34
N MET A 207 -13.02 13.95 -21.34
CA MET A 207 -14.25 13.18 -21.48
C MET A 207 -14.97 13.76 -22.69
N ALA A 208 -15.16 12.95 -23.73
CA ALA A 208 -15.99 13.33 -24.86
C ALA A 208 -17.29 13.81 -24.25
N GLN A 209 -17.54 15.12 -24.35
CA GLN A 209 -18.81 15.67 -23.92
C GLN A 209 -19.81 14.94 -24.82
N ASN A 210 -20.59 14.03 -24.24
CA ASN A 210 -21.73 13.42 -24.92
C ASN A 210 -22.74 14.57 -25.13
N THR A 211 -22.44 15.41 -26.11
CA THR A 211 -23.32 16.43 -26.68
C THR A 211 -24.37 15.77 -27.57
N GLY A 212 -24.19 14.48 -27.88
CA GLY A 212 -25.28 13.59 -28.23
C GLY A 212 -26.26 13.53 -27.06
N GLY A 213 -27.27 14.40 -27.09
CA GLY A 213 -28.45 14.29 -26.23
C GLY A 213 -28.99 12.86 -26.26
N PRO A 214 -29.77 12.46 -25.24
CA PRO A 214 -30.22 11.08 -25.07
C PRO A 214 -30.75 10.55 -26.40
N GLN A 215 -29.97 9.67 -27.06
CA GLN A 215 -30.45 8.94 -28.22
C GLN A 215 -31.76 8.32 -27.78
N GLY A 216 -32.84 8.69 -28.48
CA GLY A 216 -34.20 8.39 -28.09
C GLY A 216 -34.30 6.98 -27.55
N ARG A 217 -34.92 6.83 -26.38
CA ARG A 217 -35.24 5.52 -25.81
C ARG A 217 -35.68 4.61 -26.96
N PRO A 218 -35.06 3.43 -27.17
CA PRO A 218 -35.49 2.52 -28.21
C PRO A 218 -37.00 2.29 -28.04
N GLU A 219 -37.75 2.83 -28.98
CA GLU A 219 -39.19 2.91 -28.94
C GLU A 219 -39.72 1.48 -29.09
N GLY A 220 -40.34 0.96 -28.04
CA GLY A 220 -41.18 -0.23 -28.14
C GLY A 220 -40.47 -1.59 -28.13
N ARG A 221 -40.05 -2.04 -26.94
CA ARG A 221 -40.41 -3.42 -26.56
C ARG A 221 -41.72 -3.37 -25.81
N ARG A 222 -42.82 -3.51 -26.57
CA ARG A 222 -44.14 -3.82 -26.01
C ARG A 222 -43.98 -5.00 -25.04
N ARG A 223 -44.36 -4.79 -23.77
CA ARG A 223 -44.48 -5.87 -22.81
C ARG A 223 -45.40 -6.94 -23.41
N PRO A 224 -44.98 -8.21 -23.51
CA PRO A 224 -45.90 -9.26 -23.93
C PRO A 224 -47.06 -9.32 -22.92
N PRO A 225 -48.30 -9.56 -23.40
CA PRO A 225 -49.47 -9.63 -22.54
C PRO A 225 -49.27 -10.70 -21.46
N ARG A 226 -49.59 -10.32 -20.23
CA ARG A 226 -49.52 -11.18 -19.04
C ARG A 226 -50.51 -12.33 -19.23
N ARG A 227 -49.99 -13.54 -19.50
CA ARG A 227 -50.79 -14.77 -19.55
C ARG A 227 -51.48 -14.94 -18.20
N GLN A 228 -52.80 -14.83 -18.15
CA GLN A 228 -53.56 -15.18 -16.95
C GLN A 228 -53.45 -16.69 -16.78
N ILE A 229 -52.83 -17.12 -15.69
CA ILE A 229 -52.80 -18.52 -15.31
C ILE A 229 -54.12 -18.79 -14.60
N GLU A 230 -55.04 -19.42 -15.31
CA GLU A 230 -56.31 -19.89 -14.79
C GLU A 230 -56.03 -21.09 -13.86
N THR A 231 -56.16 -20.86 -12.56
CA THR A 231 -56.01 -21.90 -11.55
C THR A 231 -57.28 -22.75 -11.53
N ALA A 232 -57.23 -23.93 -12.16
CA ALA A 232 -58.21 -24.97 -11.95
C ALA A 232 -58.07 -25.51 -10.51
N ARG A 233 -59.14 -25.40 -9.71
CA ARG A 233 -59.28 -26.08 -8.42
C ARG A 233 -59.93 -27.46 -8.65
N PRO A 234 -59.40 -28.54 -8.06
CA PRO A 234 -60.17 -29.74 -7.79
C PRO A 234 -61.14 -29.53 -6.61
#